data_AF-A0A2M7IDF8-F1
#
_entry.id   AF-A0A2M7IDF8-F1
#
_cell.length_a   1.000
_cell.length_b   1.000
_cell.length_c   1.000
_cell.angle_alpha   90.00
_cell.angle_beta   90.00
_cell.angle_gamma   90.00
#
_symmetry.space_group_name_H-M   'P 1'
#
loop_
_entity.id
_entity.type
_entity.pdbx_description
1 polymer ?
#
loop_
_entity_poly.entity_id
_entity_poly.type
_entity_poly.pdbx_seq_one_letter_code
_entity_poly.pdbx_strand_id
1 'polypeptide(L)'
;MKIDIKKFGIILVSRPAGKEAWLAFQPTLNEINSNEKIIVDFEGVVVLTPSWADEFLTPLKQKFREVDLINTNNPSVKATLAIL
;
A
#
# COMPACT_ATOMS: atom_id res chain seq x y z
N MET A 1 -1.43 2.76 13.09
CA MET A 1 -2.53 2.96 12.10
C MET A 1 -2.66 1.77 11.13
N LYS A 2 -3.89 1.36 10.74
CA LYS A 2 -4.11 0.31 9.72
C LYS A 2 -4.66 0.89 8.40
N ILE A 3 -4.08 0.48 7.27
CA ILE A 3 -4.48 0.88 5.91
C ILE A 3 -5.03 -0.34 5.19
N ASP A 4 -6.34 -0.38 4.93
CA ASP A 4 -6.97 -1.44 4.15
C ASP A 4 -6.85 -1.13 2.64
N ILE A 5 -5.96 -1.84 1.94
CA ILE A 5 -5.68 -1.57 0.52
C ILE A 5 -6.92 -1.73 -0.36
N LYS A 6 -7.84 -2.64 0.02
CA LYS A 6 -9.13 -2.83 -0.67
C LYS A 6 -9.99 -1.56 -0.80
N LYS A 7 -9.76 -0.52 0.03
CA LYS A 7 -10.46 0.76 -0.06
C LYS A 7 -10.11 1.56 -1.31
N PHE A 8 -8.97 1.27 -1.95
CA PHE A 8 -8.58 1.84 -3.24
C PHE A 8 -9.02 0.98 -4.43
N GLY A 9 -9.67 -0.16 -4.17
CA GLY A 9 -10.06 -1.16 -5.15
C GLY A 9 -9.48 -2.53 -4.85
N ILE A 10 -9.98 -3.55 -5.55
CA ILE A 10 -9.54 -4.95 -5.39
C ILE A 10 -8.68 -5.46 -6.57
N ILE A 11 -8.67 -4.71 -7.68
CA ILE A 11 -7.81 -4.94 -8.84
C ILE A 11 -6.94 -3.68 -9.01
N LEU A 12 -5.67 -3.78 -8.65
CA LEU A 12 -4.75 -2.66 -8.49
C LEU A 12 -3.60 -2.80 -9.49
N VAL A 13 -3.84 -2.34 -10.72
CA VAL A 13 -2.95 -2.63 -11.87
C VAL A 13 -2.30 -1.39 -12.50
N SER A 14 -2.88 -0.21 -12.30
CA SER A 14 -2.53 1.02 -13.01
C SER A 14 -1.56 1.90 -12.20
N ARG A 15 -0.40 2.24 -12.77
CA ARG A 15 0.56 3.17 -12.13
C ARG A 15 -0.07 4.54 -11.82
N PRO A 16 -0.77 5.22 -12.76
CA PRO A 16 -1.50 6.45 -12.44
C PRO A 16 -2.46 6.31 -11.25
N ALA A 17 -3.21 5.20 -11.17
CA ALA A 17 -4.14 4.97 -10.06
C ALA A 17 -3.43 4.75 -8.72
N GLY A 18 -2.23 4.14 -8.72
CA GLY A 18 -1.39 4.02 -7.51
C GLY A 18 -0.94 5.39 -7.01
N LYS A 19 -0.51 6.26 -7.92
CA LYS A 19 -0.14 7.64 -7.60
C LYS A 19 -1.32 8.46 -7.09
N GLU A 20 -2.49 8.32 -7.71
CA GLU A 20 -3.72 8.98 -7.25
C GLU A 20 -4.13 8.51 -5.85
N ALA A 21 -4.05 7.20 -5.57
CA ALA A 21 -4.33 6.66 -4.25
C ALA A 21 -3.38 7.23 -3.18
N TRP A 22 -2.08 7.32 -3.48
CA TRP A 22 -1.10 7.94 -2.58
C TRP A 22 -1.43 9.41 -2.30
N LEU A 23 -1.69 10.20 -3.34
CA LEU A 23 -1.99 11.63 -3.22
C LEU A 23 -3.29 11.88 -2.47
N ALA A 24 -4.34 11.12 -2.76
CA ALA A 24 -5.63 11.23 -2.09
C ALA A 24 -5.55 10.89 -0.60
N PHE A 25 -4.61 10.01 -0.21
CA PHE A 25 -4.44 9.58 1.17
C PHE A 25 -3.46 10.46 1.98
N GLN A 26 -2.74 11.38 1.33
CA GLN A 26 -1.80 12.30 2.00
C GLN A 26 -2.39 13.06 3.19
N PRO A 27 -3.62 13.63 3.13
CA PRO A 27 -4.18 14.37 4.25
C PRO A 27 -4.23 13.52 5.52
N THR A 28 -4.71 12.27 5.42
CA THR A 28 -4.73 11.33 6.54
C THR A 28 -3.32 11.00 7.01
N LEU A 29 -2.38 10.74 6.11
CA LEU A 29 -1.00 10.39 6.48
C LEU A 29 -0.21 11.55 7.11
N ASN A 30 -0.58 12.80 6.82
CA ASN A 30 0.09 13.99 7.36
C ASN A 30 -0.26 14.26 8.82
N GLU A 31 -1.37 13.74 9.30
CA GLU A 31 -1.80 13.84 10.70
C GLU A 31 -1.13 12.80 11.60
N ILE A 32 -0.38 11.85 11.01
CA ILE A 32 0.22 10.72 11.71
C ILE A 32 1.71 10.96 11.93
N ASN A 33 2.19 10.67 13.14
CA ASN A 33 3.60 10.75 13.50
C ASN A 33 4.42 9.71 12.69
N SER A 34 5.61 10.07 12.21
CA SER A 34 6.47 9.15 11.44
C SER A 34 7.00 7.95 12.23
N ASN A 35 6.93 8.00 13.57
CA ASN A 35 7.24 6.87 14.46
C ASN A 35 6.02 5.98 14.76
N GLU A 36 4.82 6.35 14.30
CA GLU A 36 3.64 5.49 14.43
C GLU A 36 3.83 4.23 13.58
N LYS A 37 3.48 3.08 14.15
CA LYS A 37 3.47 1.80 13.44
C LYS A 37 2.35 1.77 12.40
N ILE A 38 2.70 1.57 11.14
CA ILE A 38 1.74 1.41 10.04
C ILE A 38 1.56 -0.07 9.72
N ILE A 39 0.31 -0.51 9.60
CA ILE A 39 -0.04 -1.85 9.16
C ILE A 39 -0.78 -1.75 7.84
N VAL A 40 -0.20 -2.27 6.77
CA VAL A 40 -0.82 -2.35 5.45
C VAL A 40 -1.48 -3.70 5.29
N ASP A 41 -2.78 -3.68 5.07
CA ASP A 41 -3.63 -4.86 5.01
C ASP A 41 -4.08 -5.14 3.58
N PHE A 42 -3.62 -6.26 3.03
CA PHE A 42 -3.96 -6.72 1.68
C PHE A 42 -5.19 -7.64 1.63
N GLU A 43 -5.92 -7.81 2.74
CA GLU A 43 -7.17 -8.57 2.73
C GLU A 43 -8.15 -8.03 1.68
N GLY A 44 -8.72 -8.92 0.87
CA GLY A 44 -9.68 -8.58 -0.18
C GLY A 44 -9.05 -8.08 -1.49
N VAL A 45 -7.73 -7.88 -1.55
CA VAL A 45 -7.04 -7.61 -2.82
C VAL A 45 -7.01 -8.89 -3.65
N VAL A 46 -7.44 -8.78 -4.90
CA VAL A 46 -7.45 -9.88 -5.88
C VAL A 46 -6.22 -9.81 -6.77
N VAL A 47 -5.92 -8.63 -7.33
CA VAL A 47 -4.75 -8.39 -8.19
C VAL A 47 -3.99 -7.16 -7.70
N LEU A 48 -2.67 -7.27 -7.63
CA LEU A 48 -1.75 -6.17 -7.32
C LEU A 48 -0.56 -6.25 -8.29
N THR A 49 -0.28 -5.19 -9.04
CA THR A 49 0.91 -5.09 -9.89
C THR A 49 2.05 -4.32 -9.21
N PRO A 50 3.31 -4.59 -9.57
CA PRO A 50 4.47 -3.85 -9.04
C PRO A 50 4.38 -2.35 -9.30
N SER A 51 3.87 -1.96 -10.48
CA SER A 51 3.76 -0.56 -10.86
C SER A 51 2.75 0.23 -10.05
N TRP A 52 1.66 -0.39 -9.59
CA TRP A 52 0.73 0.25 -8.65
C TRP A 52 1.32 0.26 -7.23
N ALA A 53 1.88 -0.88 -6.81
CA ALA A 53 2.42 -1.05 -5.45
C ALA A 53 3.60 -0.11 -5.16
N ASP A 54 4.48 0.13 -6.13
CA ASP A 54 5.62 1.03 -5.98
C ASP A 54 5.17 2.46 -5.69
N GLU A 55 4.18 2.98 -6.43
CA GLU A 55 3.66 4.34 -6.24
C GLU A 55 3.04 4.57 -4.86
N PHE A 56 2.53 3.52 -4.20
CA PHE A 56 1.89 3.64 -2.89
C PHE A 56 2.81 3.23 -1.73
N LEU A 57 3.46 2.07 -1.83
CA LEU A 57 4.23 1.47 -0.73
C LEU A 57 5.61 2.10 -0.59
N THR A 58 6.28 2.45 -1.69
CA THR A 58 7.62 3.04 -1.64
C THR A 58 7.62 4.37 -0.88
N PRO A 59 6.77 5.36 -1.22
CA PRO A 59 6.75 6.61 -0.46
C PRO A 59 6.16 6.42 0.96
N LEU A 60 5.30 5.43 1.19
CA LEU A 60 4.83 5.08 2.54
C LEU A 60 5.99 4.59 3.43
N LYS A 61 6.81 3.66 2.94
CA LYS A 61 8.01 3.14 3.64
C LYS A 61 9.09 4.22 3.83
N GLN A 62 9.14 5.22 2.96
CA GLN A 62 10.02 6.38 3.14
C GLN A 62 9.52 7.33 4.23
N LYS A 63 8.20 7.46 4.40
CA LYS A 63 7.57 8.37 5.36
C LYS A 63 7.54 7.84 6.79
N PHE A 64 7.35 6.54 6.98
CA PHE A 64 7.20 5.91 8.30
C PHE A 64 8.32 4.93 8.59
N ARG A 65 8.78 4.88 9.85
CA ARG A 65 9.87 3.98 10.26
C ARG A 65 9.49 2.51 10.29
N GLU A 66 8.23 2.21 10.64
CA GLU A 66 7.73 0.84 10.80
C GLU A 66 6.49 0.66 9.94
N VAL A 67 6.61 -0.17 8.90
CA VAL A 67 5.52 -0.53 7.98
C VAL A 67 5.45 -2.05 7.87
N ASP A 68 4.46 -2.62 8.54
CA ASP A 68 4.18 -4.06 8.50
C ASP A 68 3.17 -4.38 7.39
N LEU A 69 3.40 -5.48 6.68
CA LEU A 69 2.52 -5.96 5.62
C LEU A 69 1.82 -7.25 6.09
N ILE A 70 0.48 -7.24 6.16
CA ILE A 70 -0.32 -8.39 6.59
C ILE A 70 -1.26 -8.88 5.47
N ASN A 71 -1.78 -10.09 5.62
CA ASN A 71 -2.67 -10.73 4.63
C ASN A 71 -2.05 -10.84 3.22
N THR A 72 -0.73 -11.03 3.17
CA THR A 72 0.07 -11.14 1.94
C THR A 72 -0.01 -12.52 1.29
N ASN A 73 -0.98 -13.37 1.65
CA ASN A 73 -1.04 -14.75 1.15
C ASN A 73 -1.49 -14.90 -0.31
N ASN A 74 -2.16 -13.88 -0.86
CA ASN A 74 -2.56 -13.85 -2.27
C ASN A 74 -1.32 -13.98 -3.18
N PRO A 75 -1.31 -14.89 -4.18
CA PRO A 75 -0.18 -15.08 -5.09
C PRO A 75 0.26 -13.82 -5.85
N SER A 76 -0.70 -13.00 -6.32
CA SER A 76 -0.42 -11.71 -6.98
C SER A 76 0.27 -10.75 -6.02
N VAL A 77 -0.17 -10.70 -4.76
CA VAL A 77 0.46 -9.86 -3.74
C VAL A 77 1.87 -10.36 -3.42
N LYS A 78 2.07 -11.67 -3.21
CA LYS A 78 3.40 -12.27 -2.97
C LYS A 78 4.36 -11.98 -4.10
N ALA A 79 3.96 -12.24 -5.35
CA ALA A 79 4.80 -12.06 -6.52
C ALA A 79 5.22 -10.60 -6.68
N THR A 80 4.30 -9.66 -6.45
CA THR A 80 4.60 -8.23 -6.50
C THR A 80 5.57 -7.81 -5.39
N LEU A 81 5.32 -8.21 -4.14
CA LEU A 81 6.17 -7.85 -3.00
C LEU A 81 7.58 -8.46 -3.08
N ALA A 82 7.75 -9.59 -3.76
CA ALA A 82 9.06 -10.24 -3.92
C ALA A 82 10.03 -9.46 -4.83
N ILE A 83 9.52 -8.51 -5.62
CA ILE A 83 10.30 -7.71 -6.59
C ILE A 83 10.25 -6.20 -6.30
N LEU A 84 9.77 -5.81 -5.12
CA LEU A 84 9.55 -4.43 -4.70
C LEU A 84 10.52 -3.97 -3.61
#